data_AF-A0A7M3NNU6-F1
#
_entry.id   AF-A0A7M3NNU6-F1
#
_cell.length_a   1.000
_cell.length_b   1.000
_cell.length_c   1.000
_cell.angle_alpha   90.00
_cell.angle_beta   90.00
_cell.angle_gamma   90.00
#
_symmetry.space_group_name_H-M   'P 1'
#
loop_
_entity.id
_entity.type
_entity.pdbx_description
1 polymer ?
#
loop_
_entity_poly.entity_id
_entity_poly.type
_entity_poly.pdbx_seq_one_letter_code
_entity_poly.pdbx_strand_id
1 'polypeptide(L)'
;MLLEALDSLPPAERAAFVLNDVFALAPGAVADIVRQSEPQCVEPADRARQSLRARRGLPTSVAEHDAVVGAVRAACVSEDEGVLASLLAVDATAFFDGGGKVRALVKPVHGGAQVARSLLTLLARHPRTTLDTHAVNGRTGLMVQYGRQVAAVISLDVAGPQVVQVWVTVNPDKLRTWNHTCGLL
;
A
#
# COMPACT_ATOMS: atom_id res chain seq x y z
N MET A 1 -21.86 -20.32 -3.02
CA MET A 1 -21.96 -19.94 -4.44
C MET A 1 -21.68 -18.44 -4.62
N LEU A 2 -20.44 -17.98 -4.35
CA LEU A 2 -20.05 -16.57 -4.50
C LEU A 2 -18.67 -16.41 -5.18
N LEU A 3 -18.17 -17.46 -5.83
CA LEU A 3 -16.88 -17.42 -6.54
C LEU A 3 -17.06 -17.06 -8.02
N GLU A 4 -18.18 -17.48 -8.64
CA GLU A 4 -18.49 -17.19 -10.04
C GLU A 4 -18.92 -15.74 -10.30
N ALA A 5 -19.36 -15.03 -9.26
CA ALA A 5 -19.83 -13.65 -9.39
C ALA A 5 -18.70 -12.63 -9.62
N LEU A 6 -17.46 -12.95 -9.20
CA LEU A 6 -16.35 -12.03 -9.40
C LEU A 6 -15.86 -12.04 -10.85
N ASP A 7 -15.75 -13.22 -11.47
CA ASP A 7 -15.22 -13.36 -12.83
C ASP A 7 -16.15 -12.75 -13.90
N SER A 8 -17.44 -12.56 -13.60
CA SER A 8 -18.39 -11.87 -14.48
C SER A 8 -18.34 -10.34 -14.38
N LEU A 9 -17.67 -9.77 -13.37
CA LEU A 9 -17.56 -8.32 -13.21
C LEU A 9 -16.50 -7.73 -14.15
N PRO A 10 -16.72 -6.52 -14.67
CA PRO A 10 -15.67 -5.72 -15.29
C PRO A 10 -14.46 -5.59 -14.35
N PRO A 11 -13.21 -5.57 -14.85
CA PRO A 11 -12.00 -5.58 -14.01
C PRO A 11 -11.98 -4.53 -12.89
N ALA A 12 -12.55 -3.35 -13.15
CA ALA A 12 -12.80 -2.26 -12.21
C ALA A 12 -13.69 -2.59 -11.03
N GLU A 13 -14.86 -3.11 -11.36
CA GLU A 13 -15.86 -3.48 -10.37
C GLU A 13 -15.36 -4.65 -9.55
N ARG A 14 -14.64 -5.58 -10.19
CA ARG A 14 -14.01 -6.71 -9.53
C ARG A 14 -12.92 -6.26 -8.54
N ALA A 15 -12.01 -5.38 -8.95
CA ALA A 15 -11.00 -4.85 -8.04
C ALA A 15 -11.65 -4.05 -6.91
N ALA A 16 -12.63 -3.18 -7.21
CA ALA A 16 -13.35 -2.42 -6.19
C ALA A 16 -14.10 -3.35 -5.20
N PHE A 17 -14.71 -4.44 -5.69
CA PHE A 17 -15.35 -5.44 -4.86
C PHE A 17 -14.33 -6.15 -3.95
N VAL A 18 -13.20 -6.62 -4.51
CA VAL A 18 -12.14 -7.27 -3.73
C VAL A 18 -11.56 -6.32 -2.69
N LEU A 19 -11.32 -5.06 -3.05
CA LEU A 19 -10.84 -4.04 -2.13
C LEU A 19 -11.86 -3.76 -1.04
N ASN A 20 -13.16 -3.71 -1.36
CA ASN A 20 -14.20 -3.59 -0.34
C ASN A 20 -14.27 -4.83 0.55
N ASP A 21 -14.10 -6.04 0.02
CA ASP A 21 -14.09 -7.27 0.82
C ASP A 21 -12.89 -7.32 1.79
N VAL A 22 -11.70 -6.94 1.29
CA VAL A 22 -10.44 -6.96 2.06
C VAL A 22 -10.31 -5.78 3.01
N PHE A 23 -10.76 -4.58 2.60
CA PHE A 23 -10.59 -3.33 3.34
C PHE A 23 -11.89 -2.76 3.92
N ALA A 24 -13.02 -3.49 3.85
CA ALA A 24 -14.19 -3.18 4.69
C ALA A 24 -13.76 -3.38 6.15
N LEU A 25 -13.25 -2.30 6.71
CA LEU A 25 -12.69 -2.20 8.05
C LEU A 25 -13.54 -3.01 9.02
N ALA A 26 -12.90 -4.00 9.64
CA ALA A 26 -13.49 -4.78 10.73
C ALA A 26 -14.22 -3.83 11.71
N PRO A 27 -15.42 -4.18 12.19
CA PRO A 27 -16.12 -3.37 13.18
C PRO A 27 -15.24 -3.27 14.44
N GLY A 28 -14.53 -2.14 14.58
CA GLY A 28 -13.60 -1.87 15.68
C GLY A 28 -12.31 -1.14 15.29
N ALA A 29 -11.89 -1.14 14.03
CA ALA A 29 -10.67 -0.45 13.60
C ALA A 29 -10.99 0.89 12.92
N VAL A 30 -10.74 1.98 13.65
CA VAL A 30 -10.76 3.39 13.22
C VAL A 30 -12.16 4.03 13.19
N ALA A 31 -12.55 4.55 14.36
CA ALA A 31 -13.47 5.67 14.46
C ALA A 31 -12.88 6.91 13.75
N ASP A 32 -13.76 7.69 13.14
CA ASP A 32 -13.53 8.90 12.32
C ASP A 32 -12.97 8.72 10.91
N ILE A 33 -13.84 8.39 9.94
CA ILE A 33 -13.64 8.77 8.54
C ILE A 33 -15.00 9.08 7.91
N VAL A 34 -15.44 10.34 7.98
CA VAL A 34 -16.61 10.83 7.24
C VAL A 34 -16.19 11.60 5.99
N ARG A 35 -16.86 11.22 4.90
CA ARG A 35 -17.06 11.80 3.57
C ARG A 35 -16.58 13.25 3.37
N GLN A 36 -15.90 13.48 2.25
CA GLN A 36 -16.38 14.36 1.18
C GLN A 36 -15.62 14.06 -0.12
N SER A 37 -16.37 13.84 -1.20
CA SER A 37 -15.87 13.67 -2.56
C SER A 37 -15.99 15.00 -3.28
N GLU A 38 -14.95 15.43 -4.00
CA GLU A 38 -14.98 16.41 -5.11
C GLU A 38 -13.73 16.26 -5.99
N PRO A 39 -13.74 16.73 -7.26
CA PRO A 39 -13.05 16.06 -8.37
C PRO A 39 -11.63 16.55 -8.65
N GLN A 40 -10.81 15.57 -9.09
CA GLN A 40 -9.68 15.64 -10.03
C GLN A 40 -8.74 16.86 -10.02
N CYS A 41 -7.45 16.59 -9.76
CA CYS A 41 -6.35 17.10 -10.58
C CYS A 41 -5.10 16.23 -10.36
N VAL A 42 -4.34 16.01 -11.43
CA VAL A 42 -3.04 15.30 -11.54
C VAL A 42 -2.32 15.05 -10.21
N GLU A 43 -2.03 13.77 -9.95
CA GLU A 43 -1.75 13.15 -8.65
C GLU A 43 -0.84 13.95 -7.69
N PRO A 44 -1.37 14.40 -6.53
CA PRO A 44 -0.57 14.91 -5.42
C PRO A 44 0.54 13.95 -4.99
N ALA A 45 0.34 12.63 -5.19
CA ALA A 45 1.30 11.60 -4.82
C ALA A 45 2.58 11.65 -5.66
N ASP A 46 2.50 11.79 -6.98
CA ASP A 46 3.69 11.85 -7.84
C ASP A 46 4.43 13.17 -7.71
N ARG A 47 3.70 14.28 -7.57
CA ARG A 47 4.31 15.58 -7.28
C ARG A 47 4.97 15.62 -5.90
N ALA A 48 4.36 14.99 -4.89
CA ALA A 48 4.99 14.81 -3.57
C ALA A 48 6.25 13.94 -3.69
N ARG A 49 6.17 12.77 -4.35
CA ARG A 49 7.31 11.87 -4.61
C ARG A 49 8.47 12.60 -5.29
N GLN A 50 8.18 13.43 -6.30
CA GLN A 50 9.20 14.17 -7.05
C GLN A 50 9.79 15.34 -6.24
N SER A 51 8.97 16.13 -5.53
CA SER A 51 9.44 17.21 -4.65
C SER A 51 10.27 16.71 -3.46
N LEU A 52 10.07 15.45 -3.04
CA LEU A 52 10.75 14.86 -1.89
C LEU A 52 12.07 14.16 -2.27
N ARG A 53 12.16 13.58 -3.48
CA ARG A 53 13.44 13.10 -4.06
C ARG A 53 14.49 14.22 -4.14
N ALA A 54 14.06 15.47 -4.31
CA ALA A 54 14.95 16.64 -4.35
C ALA A 54 15.49 17.06 -2.96
N ARG A 55 15.02 16.47 -1.85
CA ARG A 55 15.33 16.90 -0.48
C ARG A 55 16.23 15.96 0.33
N ARG A 56 16.72 14.83 -0.22
CA ARG A 56 17.43 13.80 0.58
C ARG A 56 18.93 13.68 0.24
N GLY A 57 19.70 13.31 1.28
CA GLY A 57 21.16 13.11 1.27
C GLY A 57 21.65 11.97 0.38
N LEU A 58 22.77 11.32 0.73
CA LEU A 58 23.44 10.35 -0.15
C LEU A 58 22.46 9.28 -0.70
N PRO A 59 22.54 8.94 -2.01
CA PRO A 59 21.65 7.95 -2.61
C PRO A 59 21.83 6.58 -1.95
N THR A 60 20.74 5.97 -1.47
CA THR A 60 20.71 4.57 -1.03
C THR A 60 20.95 3.65 -2.22
N SER A 61 21.85 2.68 -2.08
CA SER A 61 22.11 1.71 -3.14
C SER A 61 20.90 0.80 -3.38
N VAL A 62 20.82 0.17 -4.56
CA VAL A 62 19.73 -0.77 -4.88
C VAL A 62 19.72 -1.95 -3.90
N ALA A 63 20.89 -2.50 -3.56
CA ALA A 63 21.01 -3.62 -2.64
C ALA A 63 20.53 -3.28 -1.23
N GLU A 64 20.88 -2.10 -0.71
CA GLU A 64 20.40 -1.63 0.60
C GLU A 64 18.89 -1.39 0.60
N HIS A 65 18.37 -0.77 -0.46
CA HIS A 65 16.94 -0.57 -0.64
C HIS A 65 16.20 -1.92 -0.61
N ASP A 66 16.65 -2.90 -1.39
CA ASP A 66 16.04 -4.22 -1.50
C ASP A 66 16.09 -4.98 -0.17
N ALA A 67 17.20 -4.88 0.57
CA ALA A 67 17.33 -5.47 1.89
C ALA A 67 16.33 -4.89 2.89
N VAL A 68 16.18 -3.55 2.92
CA VAL A 68 15.20 -2.87 3.78
C VAL A 68 13.77 -3.27 3.40
N VAL A 69 13.44 -3.29 2.11
CA VAL A 69 12.11 -3.71 1.65
C VAL A 69 11.81 -5.16 2.02
N GLY A 70 12.81 -6.05 1.90
CA GLY A 70 12.71 -7.44 2.35
C GLY A 70 12.45 -7.58 3.85
N ALA A 71 13.15 -6.78 4.67
CA ALA A 71 12.93 -6.73 6.12
C ALA A 71 11.53 -6.21 6.48
N VAL A 72 11.05 -5.16 5.80
CA VAL A 72 9.69 -4.62 5.97
C VAL A 72 8.65 -5.70 5.63
N ARG A 73 8.83 -6.40 4.50
CA ARG A 73 7.96 -7.52 4.13
C ARG A 73 7.93 -8.58 5.23
N ALA A 74 9.09 -9.00 5.72
CA ALA A 74 9.19 -10.03 6.75
C ALA A 74 8.44 -9.61 8.03
N ALA A 75 8.63 -8.37 8.48
CA ALA A 75 7.95 -7.81 9.65
C ALA A 75 6.42 -7.73 9.46
N CYS A 76 5.96 -7.33 8.26
CA CYS A 76 4.53 -7.34 7.93
C CYS A 76 3.95 -8.77 7.91
N VAL A 77 4.69 -9.74 7.35
CA VAL A 77 4.26 -11.15 7.32
C VAL A 77 4.20 -11.73 8.73
N SER A 78 5.15 -11.40 9.62
CA SER A 78 5.16 -11.88 11.00
C SER A 78 4.26 -11.07 11.95
N GLU A 79 3.60 -10.03 11.47
CA GLU A 79 2.77 -9.10 12.27
C GLU A 79 3.54 -8.48 13.44
N ASP A 80 4.85 -8.28 13.27
CA ASP A 80 5.72 -7.73 14.31
C ASP A 80 5.75 -6.20 14.22
N GLU A 81 4.88 -5.54 14.99
CA GLU A 81 4.82 -4.07 15.06
C GLU A 81 6.15 -3.46 15.51
N GLY A 82 6.87 -4.12 16.44
CA GLY A 82 8.12 -3.62 16.98
C GLY A 82 9.23 -3.61 15.93
N VAL A 83 9.40 -4.72 15.23
CA VAL A 83 10.37 -4.82 14.13
C VAL A 83 9.99 -3.86 13.00
N LEU A 84 8.72 -3.80 12.61
CA LEU A 84 8.28 -2.90 11.54
C LEU A 84 8.51 -1.43 11.90
N ALA A 85 8.21 -1.03 13.14
CA ALA A 85 8.45 0.33 13.63
C ALA A 85 9.95 0.68 13.67
N SER A 86 10.84 -0.28 13.98
CA SER A 86 12.28 -0.05 14.00
C SER A 86 12.90 0.21 12.61
N LEU A 87 12.26 -0.32 11.57
CA LEU A 87 12.63 -0.12 10.17
C LEU A 87 12.13 1.22 9.61
N LEU A 88 11.26 1.92 10.34
CA LEU A 88 10.71 3.21 9.97
C LEU A 88 11.46 4.33 10.70
N ALA A 89 11.74 5.43 9.98
CA ALA A 89 12.23 6.64 10.62
C ALA A 89 11.20 7.17 11.63
N VAL A 90 11.67 7.84 12.67
CA VAL A 90 10.80 8.40 13.73
C VAL A 90 9.76 9.35 13.14
N ASP A 91 10.12 10.11 12.11
CA ASP A 91 9.28 11.07 11.39
C ASP A 91 8.71 10.49 10.07
N ALA A 92 8.74 9.17 9.88
CA ALA A 92 8.25 8.53 8.68
C ALA A 92 6.80 8.93 8.39
N THR A 93 6.48 9.09 7.11
CA THR A 93 5.14 9.50 6.67
C THR A 93 4.57 8.52 5.67
N ALA A 94 3.32 8.08 5.89
CA ALA A 94 2.58 7.22 4.97
C ALA A 94 1.43 7.97 4.30
N PHE A 95 1.27 7.75 3.00
CA PHE A 95 0.20 8.28 2.17
C PHE A 95 -0.65 7.13 1.64
N PHE A 96 -1.97 7.27 1.71
CA PHE A 96 -2.91 6.26 1.25
C PHE A 96 -3.75 6.83 0.12
N ASP A 97 -3.77 6.15 -1.03
CA ASP A 97 -4.61 6.51 -2.15
C ASP A 97 -5.66 5.43 -2.39
N GLY A 98 -6.91 5.73 -2.02
CA GLY A 98 -8.08 4.90 -2.31
C GLY A 98 -8.96 5.43 -3.46
N GLY A 99 -8.56 6.52 -4.12
CA GLY A 99 -9.32 7.10 -5.25
C GLY A 99 -10.76 7.52 -4.94
N GLY A 100 -11.12 7.72 -3.65
CA GLY A 100 -12.49 7.98 -3.22
C GLY A 100 -13.45 6.79 -3.36
N LYS A 101 -12.94 5.62 -3.76
CA LYS A 101 -13.70 4.37 -3.98
C LYS A 101 -13.50 3.36 -2.86
N VAL A 102 -12.34 3.41 -2.22
CA VAL A 102 -12.00 2.63 -1.04
C VAL A 102 -11.83 3.58 0.14
N ARG A 103 -12.31 3.17 1.32
CA ARG A 103 -12.11 3.93 2.56
C ARG A 103 -10.62 3.92 2.91
N ALA A 104 -9.91 4.94 2.44
CA ALA A 104 -8.50 5.18 2.73
C ALA A 104 -8.36 6.36 3.70
N LEU A 105 -7.22 6.42 4.40
CA LEU A 105 -6.85 7.56 5.21
C LEU A 105 -6.70 8.80 4.31
N VAL A 106 -7.58 9.78 4.49
CA VAL A 106 -7.61 11.02 3.68
C VAL A 106 -6.40 11.93 3.99
N LYS A 107 -5.84 11.80 5.19
CA LYS A 107 -4.67 12.55 5.65
C LYS A 107 -3.45 11.63 5.75
N PRO A 108 -2.24 12.14 5.50
CA PRO A 108 -1.02 11.38 5.74
C PRO A 108 -0.92 10.94 7.20
N VAL A 109 -0.38 9.73 7.40
CA VAL A 109 -0.05 9.22 8.73
C VAL A 109 1.39 9.58 9.02
N HIS A 110 1.64 10.21 10.16
CA HIS A 110 2.97 10.63 10.59
C HIS A 110 3.45 9.80 11.77
N GLY A 111 4.75 9.54 11.80
CA GLY A 111 5.45 8.86 12.88
C GLY A 111 5.64 7.37 12.59
N GLY A 112 6.86 6.86 12.74
CA GLY A 112 7.21 5.47 12.41
C GLY A 112 6.31 4.43 13.09
N ALA A 113 6.02 4.59 14.39
CA ALA A 113 5.14 3.68 15.11
C ALA A 113 3.69 3.71 14.59
N GLN A 114 3.16 4.89 14.25
CA GLN A 114 1.81 5.01 13.73
C GLN A 114 1.71 4.47 12.30
N VAL A 115 2.75 4.70 11.48
CA VAL A 115 2.86 4.12 10.13
C VAL A 115 2.89 2.59 10.21
N ALA A 116 3.66 2.00 11.14
CA ALA A 116 3.70 0.55 11.35
C ALA A 116 2.31 -0.01 11.67
N ARG A 117 1.61 0.57 12.64
CA ARG A 117 0.24 0.16 13.00
C ARG A 117 -0.73 0.27 11.83
N SER A 118 -0.67 1.37 11.09
CA SER A 118 -1.55 1.57 9.93
C SER A 118 -1.27 0.54 8.83
N LEU A 119 -0.01 0.17 8.60
CA LEU A 119 0.35 -0.89 7.66
C LEU A 119 -0.12 -2.26 8.12
N LEU A 120 0.08 -2.63 9.39
CA LEU A 120 -0.41 -3.91 9.92
C LEU A 120 -1.94 -3.98 9.91
N THR A 121 -2.62 -2.87 10.21
CA THR A 121 -4.09 -2.80 10.14
C THR A 121 -4.58 -2.99 8.70
N LEU A 122 -3.91 -2.35 7.73
CA LEU A 122 -4.20 -2.52 6.30
C LEU A 122 -3.95 -3.97 5.86
N LEU A 123 -2.86 -4.58 6.32
CA LEU A 123 -2.41 -5.91 5.92
C LEU A 123 -3.00 -7.03 6.79
N ALA A 124 -3.96 -6.72 7.67
CA ALA A 124 -4.58 -7.68 8.56
C ALA A 124 -5.03 -8.91 7.77
N ARG A 125 -4.55 -10.09 8.18
CA ARG A 125 -4.59 -11.29 7.34
C ARG A 125 -6.04 -11.71 7.05
N HIS A 126 -6.41 -11.63 5.78
CA HIS A 126 -7.49 -12.43 5.22
C HIS A 126 -6.91 -13.75 4.72
N PRO A 127 -7.58 -14.91 4.87
CA PRO A 127 -7.06 -16.22 4.42
C PRO A 127 -6.61 -16.32 2.96
N ARG A 128 -6.95 -15.35 2.11
CA ARG A 128 -6.58 -15.29 0.68
C ARG A 128 -5.58 -14.20 0.35
N THR A 129 -5.07 -13.48 1.35
CA THR A 129 -4.14 -12.37 1.16
C THR A 129 -2.70 -12.86 1.20
N THR A 130 -1.93 -12.55 0.17
CA THR A 130 -0.47 -12.73 0.13
C THR A 130 0.24 -11.37 0.02
N LEU A 131 1.48 -11.32 0.51
CA LEU A 131 2.34 -10.14 0.48
C LEU A 131 3.70 -10.54 -0.10
N ASP A 132 4.04 -10.01 -1.26
CA ASP A 132 5.29 -10.32 -1.96
C ASP A 132 6.03 -9.05 -2.40
N THR A 133 7.33 -9.20 -2.64
CA THR A 133 8.11 -8.12 -3.25
C THR A 133 7.85 -8.09 -4.75
N HIS A 134 7.74 -6.89 -5.31
CA HIS A 134 7.58 -6.70 -6.76
C HIS A 134 8.28 -5.43 -7.21
N ALA A 135 8.65 -5.34 -8.48
CA ALA A 135 9.11 -4.09 -9.07
C ALA A 135 7.94 -3.10 -9.15
N VAL A 136 8.06 -1.96 -8.46
CA VAL A 136 7.09 -0.86 -8.43
C VAL A 136 7.82 0.41 -8.87
N ASN A 137 7.43 0.97 -10.01
CA ASN A 137 8.06 2.17 -10.60
C ASN A 137 9.60 2.06 -10.72
N GLY A 138 10.11 0.87 -11.07
CA GLY A 138 11.54 0.61 -11.28
C GLY A 138 12.36 0.38 -10.00
N ARG A 139 11.72 0.26 -8.82
CA ARG A 139 12.36 -0.10 -7.55
C ARG A 139 11.60 -1.22 -6.87
N THR A 140 12.24 -1.96 -5.97
CA THR A 140 11.53 -2.97 -5.17
C THR A 140 10.52 -2.30 -4.25
N GLY A 141 9.28 -2.77 -4.32
CA GLY A 141 8.18 -2.42 -3.42
C GLY A 141 7.44 -3.68 -2.99
N LEU A 142 6.27 -3.51 -2.36
CA LEU A 142 5.42 -4.62 -1.94
C LEU A 142 4.14 -4.65 -2.75
N MET A 143 3.67 -5.86 -3.04
CA MET A 143 2.41 -6.12 -3.69
C MET A 143 1.58 -7.02 -2.79
N VAL A 144 0.35 -6.58 -2.51
CA VAL A 144 -0.65 -7.35 -1.78
C VAL A 144 -1.59 -7.95 -2.80
N GLN A 145 -1.75 -9.27 -2.77
CA GLN A 145 -2.71 -9.97 -3.62
C GLN A 145 -3.80 -10.62 -2.78
N TYR A 146 -5.02 -10.63 -3.30
CA TYR A 146 -6.14 -11.39 -2.79
C TYR A 146 -6.56 -12.41 -3.85
N GLY A 147 -6.22 -13.68 -3.63
CA GLY A 147 -6.29 -14.69 -4.68
C GLY A 147 -5.42 -14.31 -5.89
N ARG A 148 -6.04 -14.09 -7.06
CA ARG A 148 -5.34 -13.68 -8.29
C ARG A 148 -5.34 -12.17 -8.55
N GLN A 149 -5.85 -11.36 -7.62
CA GLN A 149 -6.00 -9.93 -7.83
C GLN A 149 -5.08 -9.12 -6.92
N VAL A 150 -4.39 -8.15 -7.50
CA VAL A 150 -3.65 -7.13 -6.75
C VAL A 150 -4.65 -6.23 -6.02
N ALA A 151 -4.59 -6.27 -4.70
CA ALA A 151 -5.41 -5.51 -3.77
C ALA A 151 -4.66 -4.28 -3.21
N ALA A 152 -3.33 -4.29 -3.17
CA ALA A 152 -2.59 -3.08 -2.87
C ALA A 152 -1.20 -3.11 -3.48
N VAL A 153 -0.65 -1.93 -3.73
CA VAL A 153 0.76 -1.74 -4.07
C VAL A 153 1.35 -0.73 -3.10
N ILE A 154 2.47 -1.08 -2.50
CA ILE A 154 3.17 -0.27 -1.50
C ILE A 154 4.55 0.09 -2.03
N SER A 155 4.79 1.39 -2.23
CA SER A 155 6.11 1.92 -2.54
C SER A 155 6.77 2.47 -1.28
N LEU A 156 8.07 2.24 -1.15
CA LEU A 156 8.86 2.65 0.01
C LEU A 156 9.97 3.59 -0.48
N ASP A 157 10.22 4.67 0.24
CA ASP A 157 11.45 5.46 0.07
C ASP A 157 12.34 5.23 1.29
N VAL A 158 13.60 4.93 1.01
CA VAL A 158 14.59 4.45 1.99
C VAL A 158 15.75 5.43 2.02
N ALA A 159 16.09 5.92 3.20
CA ALA A 159 17.25 6.75 3.45
C ALA A 159 18.18 6.02 4.43
N GLY A 160 19.32 5.53 3.94
CA GLY A 160 20.20 4.66 4.73
C GLY A 160 19.47 3.36 5.14
N PRO A 161 19.42 3.00 6.43
CA PRO A 161 18.79 1.76 6.89
C PRO A 161 17.28 1.88 7.14
N GLN A 162 16.67 3.06 6.96
CA GLN A 162 15.30 3.31 7.39
C GLN A 162 14.38 3.75 6.24
N VAL A 163 13.13 3.29 6.33
CA VAL A 163 12.03 3.78 5.52
C VAL A 163 11.56 5.12 6.08
N VAL A 164 11.58 6.12 5.23
CA VAL A 164 11.23 7.49 5.58
C VAL A 164 9.88 7.88 5.00
N GLN A 165 9.45 7.24 3.91
CA GLN A 165 8.12 7.45 3.33
C GLN A 165 7.52 6.17 2.78
N VAL A 166 6.20 6.08 2.88
CA VAL A 166 5.41 4.96 2.40
C VAL A 166 4.27 5.49 1.54
N TRP A 167 4.04 4.91 0.37
CA TRP A 167 2.86 5.17 -0.45
C TRP A 167 2.10 3.88 -0.64
N VAL A 168 0.89 3.84 -0.11
CA VAL A 168 -0.04 2.74 -0.25
C VAL A 168 -1.07 3.11 -1.30
N THR A 169 -1.13 2.32 -2.37
CA THR A 169 -2.15 2.46 -3.42
C THR A 169 -3.15 1.33 -3.29
N VAL A 170 -4.38 1.68 -2.92
CA VAL A 170 -5.57 0.80 -2.90
C VAL A 170 -6.64 1.31 -3.87
N ASN A 171 -6.30 2.26 -4.74
CA ASN A 171 -7.21 2.82 -5.72
C ASN A 171 -7.47 1.80 -6.86
N PRO A 172 -8.71 1.29 -7.03
CA PRO A 172 -9.00 0.26 -8.03
C PRO A 172 -8.65 0.69 -9.45
N ASP A 173 -8.80 1.97 -9.80
CA ASP A 173 -8.49 2.45 -11.15
C ASP A 173 -7.00 2.32 -11.46
N LYS A 174 -6.14 2.61 -10.47
CA LYS A 174 -4.69 2.48 -10.61
C LYS A 174 -4.23 1.03 -10.56
N LEU A 175 -4.94 0.19 -9.80
CA LEU A 175 -4.65 -1.25 -9.70
C LEU A 175 -5.13 -2.04 -10.93
N ARG A 176 -5.91 -1.44 -11.85
CA ARG A 176 -6.28 -2.08 -13.12
C ARG A 176 -5.05 -2.55 -13.89
N THR A 177 -4.04 -1.69 -14.06
CA THR A 177 -2.84 -2.02 -14.86
C THR A 177 -2.07 -3.20 -14.27
N TRP A 178 -2.04 -3.31 -12.96
CA TRP A 178 -1.45 -4.44 -12.23
C TRP A 178 -2.23 -5.74 -12.43
N ASN A 179 -3.56 -5.66 -12.44
CA ASN A 179 -4.46 -6.80 -12.62
C ASN A 179 -4.61 -7.25 -14.09
N HIS A 180 -4.37 -6.37 -15.05
CA HIS A 180 -4.37 -6.71 -16.48
C HIS A 180 -3.10 -7.43 -16.92
N THR A 181 -1.96 -7.12 -16.30
CA THR A 181 -0.66 -7.68 -16.68
C THR A 181 -0.44 -9.09 -16.11
N CYS A 182 -1.13 -9.44 -15.02
CA CYS A 182 -1.06 -10.76 -14.38
C CYS A 182 -2.05 -11.80 -14.96
N GLY A 183 -2.54 -11.59 -16.20
CA GLY A 183 -3.53 -12.44 -16.87
C GLY A 183 -2.98 -13.49 -17.83
N LEU A 184 -1.65 -13.62 -17.98
CA LEU A 184 -1.02 -14.57 -18.90
C LEU A 184 0.09 -15.35 -18.20
N LEU A 185 -0.29 -16.28 -17.32
CA LEU A 185 0.42 -17.53 -17.03
C LEU A 185 -0.61 -18.54 -16.49
#